data_AF-A0A6B2UIC1-F1
#
_entry.id   AF-A0A6B2UIC1-F1
#
_cell.length_a   1.000
_cell.length_b   1.000
_cell.length_c   1.000
_cell.angle_alpha   90.00
_cell.angle_beta   90.00
_cell.angle_gamma   90.00
#
_symmetry.space_group_name_H-M   'P 1'
#
loop_
_entity.id
_entity.type
_entity.pdbx_description
1 polymer ?
#
loop_
_entity_poly.entity_id
_entity_poly.type
_entity_poly.pdbx_seq_one_letter_code
_entity_poly.pdbx_strand_id
1 'polypeptide(L)' 'MVAIGVLLGVMVLFAVLLIAKVLWRPYSRTEQAEGLRLEQKARDEVRNNRSQYGSHFVHSAIVPPRADGRR' A
#
# COMPACT_ATOMS: atom_id res chain seq x y z
N MET A 1 40.56 4.42 -15.34
CA MET A 1 39.83 5.44 -14.54
C MET A 1 38.59 5.95 -15.26
N VAL A 2 38.66 6.31 -16.55
CA VAL A 2 37.50 6.76 -17.36
C VAL A 2 36.34 5.76 -17.35
N ALA A 3 36.61 4.46 -17.54
CA ALA A 3 35.56 3.43 -17.59
C ALA A 3 34.69 3.37 -16.32
N ILE A 4 35.28 3.56 -15.14
CA ILE A 4 34.55 3.54 -13.86
C ILE A 4 33.65 4.77 -13.76
N GLY A 5 34.14 5.95 -14.16
CA GLY A 5 33.34 7.18 -14.20
C GLY A 5 32.15 7.07 -15.16
N VAL A 6 32.34 6.44 -16.32
CA VAL A 6 31.26 6.20 -17.29
C VAL A 6 30.21 5.25 -16.72
N LEU A 7 30.62 4.14 -16.11
CA LEU A 7 29.69 3.18 -15.50
C LEU A 7 28.81 3.84 -14.42
N LEU A 8 29.43 4.62 -13.53
CA LEU A 8 28.72 5.34 -12.48
C LEU A 8 27.77 6.40 -13.06
N GLY A 9 28.22 7.14 -14.08
CA GLY A 9 27.38 8.12 -14.77
C GLY A 9 26.14 7.50 -15.40
N VAL A 10 26.28 6.34 -16.05
CA VAL A 10 25.14 5.60 -16.63
C VAL A 10 24.18 5.13 -15.54
N MET A 11 24.69 4.62 -14.42
CA MET A 11 23.85 4.19 -13.30
C MET A 11 23.03 5.33 -12.72
N VAL A 12 23.65 6.50 -12.49
CA VAL A 12 22.96 7.69 -11.97
C VAL A 12 21.92 8.18 -12.98
N LEU A 13 22.26 8.23 -14.27
CA LEU A 13 21.32 8.60 -15.32
C LEU A 13 20.09 7.69 -15.33
N PHE A 14 20.31 6.37 -15.23
CA PHE A 14 19.23 5.39 -15.22
C PHE A 14 18.32 5.55 -13.99
N ALA A 15 18.92 5.78 -12.82
CA ALA A 15 18.17 6.03 -11.59
C ALA A 15 17.28 7.28 -11.70
N VAL A 16 17.82 8.39 -12.22
CA VAL A 16 17.06 9.62 -12.44
C VAL A 16 15.92 9.41 -13.44
N LEU A 17 16.18 8.69 -14.55
CA LEU A 17 15.16 8.36 -15.54
C LEU A 17 14.03 7.51 -14.95
N LEU A 18 14.35 6.55 -14.08
CA LEU A 18 13.34 5.72 -13.40
C LEU A 18 12.49 6.55 -12.43
N ILE A 19 13.12 7.42 -11.63
CA ILE A 19 12.41 8.33 -10.72
C ILE A 19 11.49 9.26 -11.52
N ALA A 20 12.02 9.90 -12.57
CA ALA A 20 11.25 10.76 -13.45
C ALA A 20 10.10 9.99 -14.10
N LYS A 21 10.34 8.77 -14.61
CA LYS A 21 9.29 7.93 -15.21
C LYS A 21 8.20 7.56 -14.20
N VAL A 22 8.55 7.28 -12.94
CA VAL A 22 7.57 6.96 -11.89
C VAL A 22 6.78 8.20 -11.49
N LEU A 23 7.45 9.35 -11.35
CA LEU A 23 6.81 10.62 -10.98
C LEU A 23 5.95 11.19 -12.12
N TRP A 24 6.42 11.01 -13.35
CA TRP A 24 5.77 11.49 -14.56
C TRP A 24 4.76 10.50 -15.11
N ARG A 25 4.78 9.24 -14.65
CA ARG A 25 3.62 8.37 -14.78
C ARG A 25 2.51 9.12 -14.06
N PRO A 26 1.49 9.62 -14.78
CA PRO A 26 0.34 10.17 -14.11
C PRO A 26 -0.12 9.05 -13.21
N TYR A 27 0.03 9.25 -11.89
CA TYR A 27 -0.66 8.45 -10.92
C TYR A 27 -2.08 8.49 -11.44
N SER A 28 -2.56 7.36 -11.98
CA SER A 28 -3.99 7.12 -12.13
C SER A 28 -4.50 7.05 -10.69
N ARG A 29 -4.48 8.21 -10.01
CA ARG A 29 -5.49 8.63 -9.06
C ARG A 29 -6.76 8.16 -9.74
N THR A 30 -7.35 7.07 -9.25
CA THR A 30 -8.73 6.99 -8.76
C THR A 30 -9.83 7.76 -9.52
N GLU A 31 -9.56 8.27 -10.72
CA GLU A 31 -10.40 9.04 -11.64
C GLU A 31 -10.78 8.18 -12.84
N GLN A 32 -10.08 7.07 -13.08
CA GLN A 32 -10.64 5.97 -13.85
C GLN A 32 -11.75 5.37 -12.99
N ALA A 33 -12.99 5.42 -13.47
CA ALA A 33 -14.19 4.88 -12.82
C ALA A 33 -14.01 3.45 -12.24
N GLU A 34 -13.03 2.69 -12.71
CA GLU A 34 -12.62 1.39 -12.19
C GLU A 34 -12.05 1.45 -10.76
N GLY A 35 -11.25 2.47 -10.42
CA GLY A 35 -10.72 2.66 -9.06
C GLY A 35 -11.84 2.98 -8.06
N LEU A 36 -12.82 3.79 -8.48
CA LEU A 36 -14.01 4.09 -7.68
C LEU A 36 -14.90 2.85 -7.47
N ARG A 37 -15.06 2.03 -8.51
CA ARG A 37 -15.82 0.76 -8.43
C ARG A 37 -15.15 -0.26 -7.51
N LEU A 38 -13.82 -0.32 -7.50
CA LEU A 38 -13.07 -1.18 -6.58
C LEU A 38 -13.25 -0.72 -5.12
N GLU A 39 -13.20 0.60 -4.86
CA GLU A 39 -13.43 1.12 -3.52
C GLU A 39 -14.90 0.90 -3.06
N GLN A 40 -15.88 1.06 -3.95
CA GLN A 40 -17.28 0.75 -3.66
C GLN A 40 -17.50 -0.74 -3.40
N LYS A 41 -16.92 -1.62 -4.22
CA LYS A 41 -16.99 -3.07 -4.03
C LYS A 41 -16.39 -3.49 -2.68
N ALA A 42 -15.25 -2.91 -2.30
CA ALA A 42 -14.64 -3.17 -1.00
C ALA A 42 -15.53 -2.72 0.18
N ARG A 43 -16.21 -1.57 0.06
CA ARG A 43 -17.17 -1.10 1.08
C ARG A 43 -18.39 -2.01 1.19
N ASP A 44 -18.94 -2.47 0.07
CA ASP A 44 -20.09 -3.38 0.08
C ASP A 44 -19.73 -4.77 0.63
N GLU A 45 -18.54 -5.26 0.32
CA GLU A 45 -18.02 -6.52 0.85
C GLU A 45 -17.84 -6.46 2.38
N VAL A 46 -17.27 -5.38 2.90
CA VAL A 46 -17.16 -5.15 4.36
C VAL A 46 -18.54 -5.06 5.03
N ARG A 47 -19.50 -4.39 4.38
CA ARG A 47 -20.87 -4.28 4.91
C ARG A 47 -21.58 -5.64 4.97
N ASN A 48 -21.41 -6.47 3.94
CA ASN A 48 -22.03 -7.79 3.90
C ASN A 48 -21.35 -8.77 4.87
N ASN A 49 -20.02 -8.73 4.95
CA ASN A 49 -19.23 -9.61 5.82
C ASN A 49 -19.34 -9.26 7.31
N ARG A 50 -19.82 -8.06 7.68
CA ARG A 50 -20.03 -7.68 9.09
C ARG A 50 -20.97 -8.64 9.84
N SER A 51 -21.91 -9.26 9.13
CA SER A 51 -22.79 -10.29 9.70
C SER A 51 -22.09 -11.63 9.95
N GLN A 52 -21.04 -11.96 9.19
CA GLN A 52 -20.26 -13.20 9.31
C GLN A 52 -19.15 -13.11 10.37
N TYR A 53 -18.54 -11.92 10.57
CA TYR A 53 -17.46 -11.78 11.57
C TYR A 53 -17.94 -11.75 13.03
N GLY A 54 -19.24 -11.52 13.28
CA GLY A 54 -19.80 -11.48 14.64
C GLY A 54 -19.70 -12.81 15.41
N SER A 55 -19.70 -13.95 14.72
CA SER A 55 -19.58 -15.27 15.37
C SER A 55 -18.13 -15.75 15.49
N HIS A 56 -17.27 -15.42 14.52
CA HIS A 56 -15.90 -15.92 14.47
C HIS A 56 -14.90 -15.08 15.30
N PHE A 57 -15.19 -13.81 15.57
CA PHE A 57 -14.29 -12.92 16.32
C PHE A 57 -14.34 -13.12 17.85
N VAL A 58 -15.40 -13.75 18.37
CA VAL A 58 -15.54 -14.01 19.81
C VAL A 58 -14.64 -15.15 20.28
N HIS A 59 -14.27 -16.09 19.39
CA HIS A 59 -13.42 -17.24 19.74
C HIS A 59 -11.92 -17.01 19.59
N SER A 60 -11.48 -15.97 18.85
CA SER A 60 -10.05 -15.72 18.58
C SER A 60 -9.46 -14.51 19.31
N ALA A 61 -10.27 -13.78 20.09
CA ALA A 61 -9.79 -12.69 20.93
C ALA A 61 -9.09 -13.22 22.20
N ILE A 62 -7.94 -13.87 22.03
CA ILE A 62 -6.92 -13.91 23.08
C ILE A 62 -6.41 -12.48 23.19
N VAL A 63 -7.02 -11.71 24.10
CA VAL A 63 -6.56 -10.37 24.47
C VAL A 63 -5.24 -10.55 25.24
N PRO A 64 -4.07 -10.15 24.69
CA PRO A 64 -2.86 -10.10 25.50
C PRO A 64 -3.07 -9.00 26.57
N PRO A 65 -2.79 -9.26 27.85
CA PRO A 65 -3.00 -8.27 28.90
C PRO A 65 -2.11 -7.05 28.62
N ARG A 66 -2.74 -5.89 28.42
CA ARG A 66 -2.05 -4.59 28.45
C ARG A 66 -1.42 -4.46 29.84
N ALA A 67 -0.10 -4.41 29.91
CA ALA A 67 0.61 -4.02 31.11
C ALA A 67 0.28 -2.56 31.40
N ASP A 68 -0.68 -2.32 32.29
CA ASP A 68 -0.95 -1.02 32.89
C ASP A 68 0.29 -0.58 33.68
N GLY A 69 1.09 0.28 33.05
CA GLY A 69 2.18 1.02 33.67
C GLY A 69 1.61 2.05 34.62
N ARG A 70 1.46 1.67 35.88
CA ARG A 70 1.14 2.55 37.01
C ARG A 70 2.45 3.08 37.61
N ARG A 71 2.76 4.37 37.43
CA ARG A 71 3.45 5.27 38.39
C ARG A 71 3.62 6.67 37.82
#